data_AF-A0A2A2H8T9-F1
#
_entry.id   AF-A0A2A2H8T9-F1
#
_cell.length_a   1.000
_cell.length_b   1.000
_cell.length_c   1.000
_cell.angle_alpha   90.00
_cell.angle_beta   90.00
_cell.angle_gamma   90.00
#
_symmetry.space_group_name_H-M   'P 1'
#
loop_
_entity.id
_entity.type
_entity.pdbx_description
1 polymer ?
#
loop_
_entity_poly.entity_id
_entity_poly.type
_entity_poly.pdbx_seq_one_letter_code
_entity_poly.pdbx_strand_id
1 'polypeptide(L)' 'MKIGDLAKKCPKCGGVDKTVKRNIETEHHAHATTGAVICTKCGYVFKSKKDEEEE' A
#
# COMPACT_ATOMS: atom_id res chain seq x y z
N MET A 1 -5.99 -7.84 -3.68
CA MET A 1 -6.40 -6.62 -4.42
C MET A 1 -6.72 -7.00 -5.86
N LYS A 2 -7.84 -6.53 -6.42
CA LYS A 2 -8.12 -6.65 -7.86
C LYS A 2 -7.22 -5.68 -8.62
N ILE A 3 -6.62 -6.09 -9.74
CA ILE A 3 -5.65 -5.29 -10.51
C ILE A 3 -6.18 -3.88 -10.88
N GLY A 4 -7.50 -3.74 -11.04
CA GLY A 4 -8.16 -2.48 -11.41
C GLY A 4 -8.10 -1.37 -10.34
N ASP A 5 -7.98 -1.70 -9.05
CA ASP A 5 -7.84 -0.69 -7.99
C ASP A 5 -6.45 -0.06 -7.95
N LEU A 6 -5.44 -0.72 -8.53
CA LEU A 6 -4.09 -0.18 -8.64
C LEU A 6 -4.05 1.04 -9.58
N ALA A 7 -4.86 1.04 -10.64
CA ALA A 7 -4.95 2.13 -11.62
C ALA A 7 -5.84 3.31 -11.18
N LYS A 8 -6.56 3.21 -10.05
CA LYS A 8 -7.40 4.32 -9.56
C LYS A 8 -6.53 5.52 -9.19
N LYS A 9 -6.90 6.70 -9.68
CA LYS A 9 -6.27 7.97 -9.31
C LYS A 9 -6.41 8.21 -7.81
N CYS A 10 -5.40 8.83 -7.21
CA CYS A 10 -5.45 9.25 -5.82
C CYS A 10 -6.58 10.26 -5.60
N PRO A 11 -7.49 10.06 -4.63
CA PRO A 11 -8.60 10.97 -4.39
C PRO A 11 -8.17 12.35 -3.89
N LYS A 12 -6.97 12.48 -3.29
CA LYS A 12 -6.46 13.75 -2.77
C LYS A 12 -5.70 14.59 -3.77
N CYS A 13 -4.86 13.96 -4.59
CA CYS A 13 -3.93 14.68 -5.48
C CYS A 13 -4.05 14.29 -6.95
N GLY A 14 -4.98 13.40 -7.31
CA GLY A 14 -5.17 12.92 -8.69
C GLY A 14 -4.02 12.08 -9.24
N GLY A 15 -2.95 11.87 -8.46
CA GLY A 15 -1.77 11.11 -8.87
C GLY A 15 -2.09 9.63 -9.10
N VAL A 16 -1.49 9.06 -10.14
CA VAL A 16 -1.63 7.64 -10.47
C VAL A 16 -0.53 6.81 -9.81
N ASP A 17 0.59 7.46 -9.49
CA ASP A 17 1.76 6.84 -8.89
C ASP A 17 1.52 6.49 -7.42
N LYS A 18 1.70 5.20 -7.12
CA LYS A 18 1.58 4.63 -5.79
C LYS A 18 2.86 3.87 -5.45
N THR A 19 3.34 4.08 -4.24
CA THR A 19 4.45 3.35 -3.65
C THR A 19 3.88 2.27 -2.74
N VAL A 20 4.28 1.02 -2.96
CA VAL A 20 3.94 -0.09 -2.06
C VAL A 20 5.06 -0.22 -1.04
N LYS A 21 4.76 0.06 0.23
CA LYS A 21 5.64 -0.26 1.35
C LYS A 21 5.44 -1.72 1.75
N ARG A 22 6.50 -2.51 1.60
CA ARG A 22 6.57 -3.87 2.12
C ARG A 22 7.04 -3.84 3.57
N ASN A 23 6.43 -4.65 4.41
CA ASN A 23 6.92 -4.90 5.76
C ASN A 23 7.69 -6.22 5.70
N ILE A 24 9.01 -6.12 5.77
CA ILE A 24 9.92 -7.27 5.79
C ILE A 24 10.09 -7.65 7.25
N GLU A 25 9.84 -8.91 7.56
CA GLU A 25 10.06 -9.42 8.90
C GLU A 25 11.56 -9.42 9.20
N THR A 26 11.93 -8.86 10.35
CA THR A 26 13.35 -8.70 10.72
C THR A 26 14.02 -10.01 11.06
N GLU A 27 13.28 -10.99 11.57
CA GLU A 27 13.81 -12.33 11.84
C GLU A 27 13.95 -13.15 10.56
N HIS A 28 12.99 -13.01 9.65
CA HIS A 28 12.98 -13.71 8.39
C HIS A 28 12.92 -12.73 7.22
N HIS A 29 14.09 -12.26 6.78
CA HIS A 29 14.21 -11.32 5.65
C HIS A 29 13.60 -11.83 4.33
N ALA A 30 13.35 -13.14 4.22
CA ALA A 30 12.66 -13.76 3.10
C ALA A 30 11.12 -13.58 3.18
N HIS A 31 10.57 -13.38 4.38
CA HIS A 31 9.15 -13.13 4.59
C HIS A 31 8.86 -11.63 4.51
N ALA A 32 8.25 -11.23 3.39
CA ALA A 32 7.77 -9.88 3.18
C ALA A 32 6.26 -9.86 3.00
N THR A 33 5.59 -9.04 3.80
CA THR A 33 4.14 -8.81 3.71
C THR A 33 3.87 -7.43 3.11
N THR A 34 2.69 -7.25 2.52
CA THR A 34 2.26 -5.93 2.07
C THR A 34 1.96 -5.10 3.30
N GLY A 35 2.73 -4.03 3.53
CA GLY A 35 2.57 -3.19 4.72
C GLY A 35 1.62 -2.02 4.49
N ALA A 36 1.81 -1.27 3.40
CA ALA A 36 0.90 -0.21 3.01
C ALA A 36 1.03 0.14 1.53
N VAL A 37 -0.04 0.67 0.95
CA VAL A 37 -0.01 1.30 -0.39
C VAL A 37 -0.24 2.79 -0.22
N ILE A 38 0.70 3.60 -0.68
CA ILE A 38 0.73 5.04 -0.41
C ILE A 38 0.87 5.79 -1.73
N CYS A 39 0.17 6.90 -1.90
CA CYS A 39 0.39 7.78 -3.04
C CYS A 39 1.75 8.47 -2.92
N THR A 40 2.57 8.39 -3.97
CA THR A 40 3.92 8.98 -3.99
C THR A 40 3.88 10.51 -3.95
N LYS A 41 2.84 11.13 -4.53
CA LYS A 41 2.74 12.60 -4.64
C LYS A 41 2.26 13.30 -3.37
N CYS A 42 1.32 12.68 -2.64
CA CYS A 42 0.68 13.33 -1.50
C CYS A 42 0.64 12.50 -0.21
N GLY A 43 1.25 11.31 -0.20
CA GLY A 43 1.32 10.48 1.00
C GLY A 43 -0.01 9.83 1.41
N TYR A 44 -1.05 9.88 0.57
CA TYR A 44 -2.34 9.27 0.87
C TYR A 44 -2.23 7.74 0.99
N VAL A 45 -2.65 7.18 2.12
CA VAL A 45 -2.64 5.73 2.37
C VAL A 45 -3.92 5.13 1.82
N PHE A 46 -3.78 4.24 0.83
CA PHE A 46 -4.89 3.52 0.20
C PHE A 46 -5.28 2.25 0.95
N LYS A 47 -4.29 1.55 1.50
CA LYS A 47 -4.48 0.36 2.33
C LYS A 47 -3.30 0.25 3.29
N SER A 48 -3.56 -0.12 4.53
CA SER A 48 -2.54 -0.36 5.55
C SER A 48 -2.72 -1.76 6.15
N LYS A 49 -1.65 -2.34 6.69
CA LYS A 49 -1.66 -3.68 7.31
C LYS A 49 -2.68 -3.78 8.45
N LYS A 50 -2.93 -2.68 9.17
CA LYS A 50 -3.92 -2.60 10.25
C LYS A 50 -5.35 -2.85 9.76
N ASP A 51 -5.69 -2.44 8.53
CA ASP A 51 -6.99 -2.71 7.92
C ASP A 51 -7.17 -4.19 7.56
N GLU A 52 -6.12 -5.02 7.59
CA GLU A 52 -6.17 -6.45 7.27
C GLU A 52 -6.22 -7.36 8.51
N GLU A 53 -5.94 -6.83 9.71
CA GLU A 53 -5.97 -7.59 10.98
C GLU A 53 -7.34 -7.55 11.68
N GLU A 54 -8.29 -6.71 11.22
CA GLU A 54 -9.65 -6.60 11.79
C GLU A 54 -10.71 -7.44 11.05
N GLU A 55 -10.33 -8.35 10.14
CA GLU A 55 -11.25 -9.27 9.42
C GLU A 55 -11.15 -10.72 9.90
#